data_AF-A0ABD0RHE9-F1
#
_entry.id   AF-A0ABD0RHE9-F1
#
_cell.length_a   1.000
_cell.length_b   1.000
_cell.length_c   1.000
_cell.angle_alpha   90.00
_cell.angle_beta   90.00
_cell.angle_gamma   90.00
#
_symmetry.space_group_name_H-M   'P 1'
#
loop_
_entity.id
_entity.type
_entity.pdbx_description
1 polymer ?
#
loop_
_entity_poly.entity_id
_entity_poly.type
_entity_poly.pdbx_seq_one_letter_code
_entity_poly.pdbx_strand_id
1 'polypeptide(L)' 'MAAPNQIAGEFENWLNERLDSLEVDREVYGAYILGVLQEEDSDEEQKDALQGILSAFL' A
#
# COMPACT_ATOMS: atom_id res chain seq x y z
N MET A 1 -21.39 9.30 -8.99
CA MET A 1 -20.53 9.62 -7.83
C MET A 1 -19.98 8.29 -7.34
N ALA A 2 -18.69 8.01 -7.57
CA ALA A 2 -18.08 6.80 -7.02
C ALA A 2 -18.00 6.95 -5.50
N ALA A 3 -18.46 5.95 -4.76
CA ALA A 3 -18.39 5.97 -3.31
C ALA A 3 -16.90 5.90 -2.89
N PRO A 4 -16.41 6.80 -2.01
CA PRO A 4 -15.00 6.84 -1.60
C PRO A 4 -14.52 5.51 -0.97
N ASN A 5 -15.43 4.67 -0.51
CA ASN A 5 -15.13 3.36 0.08
C ASN A 5 -14.69 2.28 -0.94
N GLN A 6 -14.90 2.50 -2.24
CA GLN A 6 -14.51 1.53 -3.27
C GLN A 6 -13.02 1.63 -3.61
N ILE A 7 -12.45 2.84 -3.55
CA ILE A 7 -11.05 3.12 -3.90
C ILE A 7 -10.10 2.54 -2.85
N ALA A 8 -10.46 2.63 -1.57
CA ALA A 8 -9.68 2.05 -0.47
C ALA A 8 -9.57 0.52 -0.61
N GLY A 9 -10.69 -0.17 -0.91
CA GLY A 9 -10.70 -1.61 -1.11
C GLY A 9 -9.95 -2.07 -2.37
N GLU A 10 -9.94 -1.28 -3.44
CA GLU A 10 -9.14 -1.57 -4.63
C GLU A 10 -7.64 -1.45 -4.37
N PHE A 11 -7.22 -0.44 -3.59
CA PHE A 11 -5.82 -0.29 -3.19
C PHE A 11 -5.37 -1.41 -2.26
N GLU A 12 -6.16 -1.77 -1.24
CA GLU A 12 -5.83 -2.87 -0.33
C GLU A 12 -5.71 -4.20 -1.08
N ASN A 13 -6.60 -4.48 -2.04
CA ASN A 13 -6.49 -5.69 -2.88
C ASN A 13 -5.21 -5.68 -3.71
N TRP A 14 -4.90 -4.57 -4.39
CA TRP A 14 -3.66 -4.43 -5.17
C TRP A 14 -2.41 -4.63 -4.29
N LEU A 15 -2.40 -4.03 -3.11
CA LEU A 15 -1.29 -4.15 -2.16
C LEU A 15 -1.14 -5.60 -1.71
N ASN A 16 -2.25 -6.27 -1.38
CA ASN A 16 -2.25 -7.68 -0.98
C ASN A 16 -1.71 -8.59 -2.09
N GLU A 17 -2.13 -8.43 -3.34
CA GLU A 17 -1.61 -9.22 -4.47
C GLU A 17 -0.11 -8.95 -4.71
N ARG A 18 0.33 -7.71 -4.51
CA ARG A 18 1.74 -7.34 -4.64
C ARG A 18 2.60 -7.99 -3.57
N LEU A 19 2.13 -7.99 -2.32
CA LEU A 19 2.83 -8.64 -1.19
C LEU A 19 2.84 -10.17 -1.34
N ASP A 20 1.75 -10.76 -1.84
CA ASP A 20 1.69 -12.20 -2.14
C ASP A 20 2.73 -12.60 -3.21
N SER A 21 2.87 -11.78 -4.26
CA SER A 21 3.88 -11.99 -5.31
C SER A 21 5.33 -11.86 -4.81
N LEU A 22 5.55 -11.12 -3.73
CA LEU A 22 6.84 -10.96 -3.07
C LEU A 22 7.10 -12.07 -2.04
N GLU A 23 6.15 -12.99 -1.85
CA GLU A 23 6.18 -14.07 -0.84
C GLU A 23 6.40 -13.53 0.60
N VAL A 24 5.87 -12.34 0.89
CA VAL A 24 5.96 -11.71 2.22
C VAL A 24 4.63 -11.73 2.96
N ASP A 25 4.70 -11.62 4.28
CA ASP A 25 3.51 -11.64 5.13
C ASP A 25 2.70 -10.34 4.98
N ARG A 26 1.57 -10.41 4.29
CA ARG A 26 0.71 -9.26 4.03
C ARG A 26 0.07 -8.67 5.29
N GLU A 27 -0.14 -9.44 6.36
CA GLU A 27 -0.73 -8.90 7.60
C GLU A 27 0.28 -7.99 8.29
N VAL A 28 1.55 -8.38 8.28
CA VAL A 28 2.66 -7.58 8.84
C VAL A 28 2.98 -6.39 7.94
N TYR A 29 3.27 -6.65 6.66
CA TYR A 29 3.72 -5.62 5.73
C TYR A 29 2.60 -4.71 5.26
N GLY A 30 1.37 -5.20 5.11
CA GLY A 30 0.21 -4.39 4.75
C GLY A 30 -0.12 -3.37 5.83
N ALA A 31 -0.17 -3.79 7.10
CA ALA A 31 -0.39 -2.87 8.22
C ALA A 31 0.74 -1.84 8.36
N TYR A 32 1.99 -2.25 8.16
CA TYR A 32 3.14 -1.35 8.16
C TYR A 32 3.07 -0.31 7.03
N ILE A 33 2.85 -0.76 5.79
CA ILE A 33 2.77 0.13 4.62
C ILE A 33 1.60 1.11 4.79
N LEU A 34 0.42 0.63 5.16
CA LEU A 34 -0.72 1.51 5.40
C LEU A 34 -0.45 2.53 6.52
N GLY A 35 0.27 2.13 7.56
CA GLY A 35 0.73 3.04 8.62
C GLY A 35 1.61 4.16 8.08
N VAL A 36 2.66 3.80 7.33
CA VAL A 36 3.57 4.79 6.71
C VAL A 36 2.81 5.72 5.77
N LEU A 37 1.92 5.19 4.91
CA LEU A 37 1.16 6.01 3.97
C LEU A 37 0.21 6.99 4.67
N GLN A 38 -0.35 6.62 5.82
CA GLN A 38 -1.20 7.53 6.59
C GLN A 38 -0.43 8.69 7.24
N GLU A 39 0.89 8.59 7.39
CA GLU A 39 1.73 9.67 7.91
C GLU A 39 2.06 10.74 6.87
N GLU A 40 1.95 10.41 5.58
CA GLU A 40 2.26 11.34 4.49
C GLU A 40 1.10 12.32 4.23
N ASP A 41 1.42 13.60 4.03
CA ASP A 41 0.43 14.68 3.85
C ASP A 41 -0.15 14.74 2.42
N SER A 42 0.49 14.09 1.44
CA SER A 42 0.12 14.17 0.02
C SER A 42 0.12 12.81 -0.69
N ASP A 43 -0.77 12.63 -1.68
CA ASP A 43 -0.79 11.43 -2.54
C ASP A 43 0.55 11.17 -3.27
N GLU A 44 1.32 12.22 -3.57
CA GLU A 44 2.64 12.10 -4.20
C GLU A 44 3.67 11.51 -3.24
N GLU A 45 3.68 11.97 -1.97
CA GLU A 45 4.55 11.48 -0.91
C GLU A 45 4.21 10.03 -0.56
N GLN A 46 2.92 9.70 -0.44
CA GLN A 46 2.42 8.33 -0.30
C GLN A 46 2.95 7.41 -1.41
N LYS A 47 2.90 7.86 -2.68
CA LYS A 47 3.38 7.04 -3.80
C LYS A 47 4.88 6.83 -3.76
N ASP A 48 5.66 7.86 -3.42
CA ASP A 48 7.11 7.75 -3.32
C ASP A 48 7.51 6.79 -2.18
N ALA A 49 6.91 6.95 -1.00
CA ALA A 49 7.11 6.05 0.14
C ALA A 49 6.74 4.60 -0.19
N LEU A 50 5.56 4.37 -0.79
CA LEU A 50 5.11 3.05 -1.23
C LEU A 50 6.10 2.42 -2.23
N GLN A 51 6.54 3.19 -3.23
CA GLN A 51 7.49 2.72 -4.23
C GLN A 51 8.84 2.40 -3.59
N GLY A 52 9.33 3.22 -2.67
CA GLY A 52 10.57 2.99 -1.94
C GLY A 52 10.53 1.71 -1.11
N ILE A 53 9.43 1.49 -0.38
CA ILE A 53 9.22 0.27 0.40
C ILE A 53 9.16 -0.95 -0.51
N LEU A 54 8.33 -0.94 -1.56
CA LEU A 54 8.16 -2.07 -2.47
C LEU A 54 9.45 -2.40 -3.24
N SER A 55 10.26 -1.39 -3.58
CA SER A 55 11.54 -1.58 -4.27
C SER A 55 12.59 -2.26 -3.40
N ALA A 56 12.47 -2.21 -2.07
CA ALA A 56 13.37 -2.93 -1.16
C ALA A 56 13.17 -4.46 -1.19
N PHE A 57 12.07 -4.94 -1.77
CA PHE A 57 11.76 -6.36 -1.92
C PHE A 57 12.04 -6.91 -3.34
N LEU A 58 12.40 -6.04 -4.29
CA LEU A 58 12.77 -6.40 -5.67
C LEU A 58 14.28 -6.69 -5.79
#